data_AF-X1K647-F1
#
_entry.id   AF-X1K647-F1
#
_cell.length_a   1.000
_cell.length_b   1.000
_cell.length_c   1.000
_cell.angle_alpha   90.00
_cell.angle_beta   90.00
_cell.angle_gamma   90.00
#
_symmetry.space_group_name_H-M   'P 1'
#
loop_
_entity.id
_entity.type
_entity.pdbx_description
1 polymer ?
#
loop_
_entity_poly.entity_id
_entity_poly.type
_entity_poly.pdbx_seq_one_letter_code
_entity_poly.pdbx_strand_id
1 'polypeptide(L)'
;MVSDILKGLGINVDSVLSKTKKEINKIPQVHYEYGGAEKQVYMTPRTKRVDELSKEEARRLRDEFVSVEHLFIAISDIHDDGVARIFNEFSITKEKI
;
A
#
# COMPACT_ATOMS: atom_id res chain seq x y z
N MET A 1 1.73 15.12 -0.79
CA MET A 1 2.00 14.13 0.28
C MET A 1 2.70 12.92 -0.35
N VAL A 2 2.07 11.76 -0.58
CA VAL A 2 2.77 10.61 -1.25
C VAL A 2 3.09 10.85 -2.74
N SER A 3 2.21 11.55 -3.45
CA SER A 3 2.45 11.94 -4.85
C SER A 3 3.72 12.78 -5.02
N ASP A 4 4.08 13.55 -4.02
CA ASP A 4 5.23 14.46 -4.07
C ASP A 4 6.52 13.71 -3.78
N ILE A 5 6.48 12.71 -2.89
CA ILE A 5 7.57 11.73 -2.72
C ILE A 5 7.86 11.05 -4.05
N LEU A 6 6.84 10.48 -4.71
CA LEU A 6 7.00 9.82 -6.00
C LEU A 6 7.57 10.76 -7.08
N LYS A 7 7.07 12.00 -7.17
CA LYS A 7 7.61 13.01 -8.09
C LYS A 7 9.07 13.37 -7.76
N GLY A 8 9.41 13.48 -6.47
CA GLY A 8 10.78 13.72 -6.01
C GLY A 8 11.74 12.59 -6.38
N LEU A 9 11.23 11.36 -6.45
CA LEU A 9 11.95 10.19 -6.97
C LEU A 9 12.00 10.12 -8.51
N GLY A 10 11.43 11.10 -9.22
CA GLY A 10 11.33 11.09 -10.68
C GLY A 10 10.32 10.08 -11.23
N ILE A 11 9.42 9.57 -10.38
CA ILE A 11 8.43 8.55 -10.73
C ILE A 11 7.12 9.22 -11.16
N ASN A 12 6.61 8.81 -12.32
CA ASN A 12 5.30 9.23 -12.77
C ASN A 12 4.18 8.55 -11.95
N VAL A 13 3.37 9.37 -11.27
CA VAL A 13 2.30 8.89 -10.37
C VAL A 13 1.23 8.11 -11.12
N ASP A 14 0.87 8.51 -12.34
CA ASP A 14 -0.15 7.84 -13.14
C ASP A 14 0.29 6.43 -13.55
N SER A 15 1.59 6.25 -13.85
CA SER A 15 2.19 4.95 -14.12
C SER A 15 2.09 4.01 -12.92
N VAL A 16 2.41 4.50 -11.71
CA VAL A 16 2.26 3.73 -10.46
C VAL A 16 0.79 3.35 -10.25
N LEU A 17 -0.12 4.30 -10.41
CA LEU A 17 -1.56 4.06 -10.25
C LEU A 17 -2.08 3.02 -11.25
N SER A 18 -1.68 3.12 -12.51
CA SER A 18 -2.04 2.18 -13.58
C SER A 18 -1.52 0.77 -13.27
N LYS A 19 -0.26 0.65 -12.83
CA LYS A 19 0.32 -0.64 -12.43
C LYS A 19 -0.38 -1.23 -11.22
N THR A 20 -0.65 -0.43 -10.19
CA THR A 20 -1.39 -0.87 -9.00
C THR A 20 -2.77 -1.40 -9.35
N LYS A 21 -3.53 -0.70 -10.21
CA LYS A 21 -4.83 -1.18 -10.70
C LYS A 21 -4.70 -2.51 -11.44
N LYS A 22 -3.67 -2.67 -12.29
CA LYS A 22 -3.40 -3.93 -13.00
C LYS A 22 -3.10 -5.08 -12.04
N GLU A 23 -2.29 -4.88 -11.01
CA GLU A 23 -2.00 -5.93 -10.02
C GLU A 23 -3.22 -6.28 -9.17
N ILE A 24 -4.05 -5.30 -8.79
CA ILE A 24 -5.31 -5.54 -8.07
C ILE A 24 -6.27 -6.38 -8.93
N ASN A 25 -6.39 -6.08 -10.23
CA ASN A 25 -7.28 -6.81 -11.13
C ASN A 25 -6.86 -8.28 -11.36
N LYS A 26 -5.62 -8.66 -11.02
CA LYS A 26 -5.18 -10.07 -11.04
C LYS A 26 -5.67 -10.85 -9.83
N ILE A 27 -6.03 -10.16 -8.74
CA ILE A 27 -6.51 -10.81 -7.52
C ILE A 27 -7.90 -11.40 -7.81
N PRO A 28 -8.13 -12.69 -7.54
CA PRO A 28 -9.45 -13.31 -7.73
C PRO A 28 -10.53 -12.52 -7.00
N GLN A 29 -11.55 -12.10 -7.75
CA GLN A 29 -12.70 -11.39 -7.19
C GLN A 29 -13.64 -12.43 -6.59
N VAL A 30 -13.93 -12.31 -5.29
CA VAL A 30 -14.96 -13.15 -4.65
C VAL A 30 -16.31 -12.51 -4.95
N HIS A 31 -17.09 -13.16 -5.81
CA HIS A 31 -18.47 -12.80 -6.06
C HIS A 31 -19.33 -13.48 -5.01
N TYR A 32 -20.00 -12.69 -4.16
CA TYR A 32 -20.96 -13.22 -3.21
C TYR A 32 -22.27 -13.51 -3.97
N GLU A 33 -22.37 -14.71 -4.53
CA GLU A 33 -23.63 -15.27 -5.00
C GLU A 33 -24.45 -15.73 -3.79
N TYR A 34 -25.12 -14.80 -3.11
CA TYR A 34 -26.42 -15.00 -2.46
C TYR A 34 -26.77 -13.74 -1.66
N GLY A 35 -27.93 -13.15 -1.99
CA GLY A 35 -28.41 -11.91 -1.38
C GLY A 35 -28.62 -12.03 0.14
N GLY A 36 -28.25 -10.97 0.86
CA GLY A 36 -28.81 -10.68 2.19
C GLY A 36 -27.80 -10.25 3.26
N ALA A 37 -26.51 -10.55 3.11
CA ALA A 37 -25.51 -10.04 4.04
C ALA A 37 -24.82 -8.81 3.42
N GLU A 38 -24.89 -7.66 4.10
CA GLU A 38 -24.06 -6.50 3.76
C GLU A 38 -22.61 -6.95 3.56
N LYS A 39 -21.96 -6.39 2.54
CA LYS A 39 -20.59 -6.71 2.14
C LYS A 39 -19.62 -6.30 3.27
N GLN A 40 -19.45 -7.15 4.28
CA GLN A 40 -18.52 -6.88 5.37
C GLN A 40 -17.09 -7.07 4.86
N VAL A 41 -16.37 -5.95 4.76
CA VAL A 41 -14.95 -5.92 4.40
C VAL A 41 -14.14 -6.15 5.66
N TYR A 42 -13.40 -7.25 5.71
CA TYR A 42 -12.51 -7.56 6.83
C TYR A 42 -11.06 -7.20 6.50
N MET A 43 -10.29 -6.78 7.50
CA MET A 43 -8.84 -6.64 7.35
C MET A 43 -8.22 -8.03 7.15
N THR A 44 -7.44 -8.16 6.08
CA THR A 44 -6.58 -9.34 5.91
C THR A 44 -5.41 -9.29 6.91
N PRO A 45 -4.79 -10.43 7.26
CA PRO A 45 -3.58 -10.44 8.10
C PRO A 45 -2.49 -9.51 7.58
N ARG A 46 -2.35 -9.40 6.25
CA ARG A 46 -1.41 -8.48 5.59
C ARG A 46 -1.79 -7.01 5.82
N THR A 47 -3.06 -6.65 5.68
CA THR A 47 -3.51 -5.28 5.95
C THR A 47 -3.29 -4.90 7.42
N LYS A 48 -3.52 -5.83 8.35
CA LYS A 48 -3.24 -5.62 9.77
C LYS A 48 -1.75 -5.39 10.03
N ARG A 49 -0.86 -6.16 9.37
CA ARG A 49 0.59 -5.95 9.42
C ARG A 49 0.98 -4.53 8.97
N VAL A 50 0.41 -4.04 7.88
CA VAL A 50 0.65 -2.67 7.38
C VAL A 50 0.21 -1.63 8.40
N ASP A 51 -0.96 -1.81 9.03
CA ASP A 51 -1.44 -0.92 10.10
C ASP A 51 -0.48 -0.88 11.28
N GLU A 52 -0.02 -2.04 11.76
CA GLU A 52 0.97 -2.15 12.84
C GLU A 52 2.30 -1.44 12.50
N LEU A 53 2.86 -1.72 11.31
CA LEU A 53 4.08 -1.08 10.83
C LEU A 53 3.92 0.44 10.67
N SER A 54 2.77 0.91 10.18
CA SER A 54 2.52 2.35 10.02
C SER A 54 2.53 3.10 11.37
N LYS A 55 2.06 2.44 12.45
CA LYS A 55 2.13 2.97 13.82
C LYS A 55 3.54 2.95 14.39
N GLU A 56 4.37 2.00 13.96
CA GLU A 56 5.81 2.00 14.28
C GLU A 56 6.52 3.15 13.58
N GLU A 57 6.23 3.41 12.30
CA GLU A 57 6.80 4.53 11.54
C GLU A 57 6.38 5.89 12.11
N ALA A 58 5.10 6.06 12.45
CA ALA A 58 4.63 7.28 13.12
C ALA A 58 5.40 7.54 14.42
N ARG A 59 5.55 6.52 15.28
CA ARG A 59 6.33 6.62 16.52
C ARG A 59 7.81 6.91 16.26
N ARG A 60 8.41 6.29 15.25
CA ARG A 60 9.81 6.52 14.86
C ARG A 60 10.03 7.97 14.42
N LEU A 61 9.08 8.55 13.71
CA LEU A 61 9.10 9.93 13.24
C LEU A 61 8.57 10.94 14.28
N ARG A 62 8.14 10.46 15.45
CA ARG A 62 7.59 11.25 16.57
C ARG A 62 6.28 11.98 16.25
N ASP A 63 5.49 11.38 15.38
CA ASP A 63 4.15 11.86 15.06
C ASP A 63 3.10 11.22 15.98
N GLU A 64 2.12 12.02 16.41
CA GLU A 64 1.03 11.57 17.27
C GLU A 64 -0.01 10.71 16.54
N PHE A 65 -0.11 10.87 15.22
CA PHE A 65 -1.10 10.20 14.37
C PHE A 65 -0.46 9.54 13.15
N VAL A 66 -1.07 8.46 12.67
CA VAL A 66 -0.66 7.81 11.42
C VAL A 66 -1.15 8.65 10.24
N SER A 67 -0.22 9.08 9.38
CA SER A 67 -0.49 9.75 8.11
C SER A 67 -0.39 8.79 6.92
N VAL A 68 -0.65 9.30 5.71
CA VAL A 68 -0.51 8.53 4.48
C VAL A 68 0.94 8.18 4.14
N GLU A 69 1.90 9.00 4.58
CA GLU A 69 3.33 8.74 4.43
C GLU A 69 3.77 7.56 5.29
N HIS A 70 3.31 7.46 6.53
CA HIS A 70 3.60 6.31 7.40
C HIS A 70 3.07 5.00 6.81
N LEU A 71 1.85 5.03 6.25
CA LEU A 71 1.30 3.89 5.52
C LEU A 71 2.15 3.55 4.28
N PHE A 72 2.60 4.56 3.54
CA PHE A 72 3.42 4.34 2.35
C PHE A 72 4.78 3.71 2.69
N ILE A 73 5.45 4.19 3.74
CA ILE A 73 6.68 3.59 4.27
C ILE A 73 6.41 2.16 4.74
N ALA A 74 5.33 1.93 5.50
CA ALA A 74 4.97 0.60 5.98
C ALA A 74 4.70 -0.40 4.83
N ILE A 75 4.08 0.05 3.74
CA ILE A 75 3.86 -0.77 2.54
C ILE A 75 5.20 -1.15 1.89
N SER A 76 6.22 -0.28 1.94
CA SER A 76 7.55 -0.58 1.38
C SER A 76 8.28 -1.73 2.10
N ASP A 77 7.89 -2.03 3.35
CA ASP A 77 8.39 -3.17 4.13
C ASP A 77 7.59 -4.47 3.88
N ILE A 78 6.55 -4.43 3.04
CA ILE A 78 5.77 -5.61 2.71
C ILE A 78 6.43 -6.34 1.53
N HIS A 79 7.07 -7.46 1.84
CA HIS A 79 7.65 -8.37 0.86
C HIS A 79 6.61 -9.37 0.35
N ASP A 80 5.51 -8.87 -0.22
CA ASP A 80 4.54 -9.69 -0.94
C ASP A 80 4.67 -9.52 -2.45
N ASP A 81 4.28 -10.56 -3.17
CA ASP A 81 4.33 -10.64 -4.63
C ASP A 81 3.69 -9.45 -5.36
N GLY A 82 2.56 -8.93 -4.91
CA GLY A 82 1.84 -7.84 -5.58
C GLY A 82 2.51 -6.48 -5.35
N VAL A 83 2.78 -6.15 -4.09
CA VAL A 83 3.45 -4.89 -3.70
C VAL A 83 4.88 -4.86 -4.22
N ALA A 84 5.65 -5.94 -4.03
CA ALA A 84 7.03 -6.04 -4.49
C ALA A 84 7.12 -5.88 -6.01
N ARG A 85 6.17 -6.43 -6.79
CA ARG A 85 6.14 -6.22 -8.25
C ARG A 85 5.98 -4.75 -8.63
N ILE A 86 5.12 -4.00 -7.94
CA ILE A 86 4.93 -2.57 -8.19
C ILE A 86 6.19 -1.81 -7.79
N PHE A 87 6.69 -2.05 -6.57
CA PHE A 87 7.79 -1.28 -5.99
C PHE A 87 9.11 -1.53 -6.74
N ASN A 88 9.38 -2.77 -7.13
CA ASN A 88 10.56 -3.12 -7.95
C ASN A 88 10.50 -2.48 -9.34
N GLU A 89 9.34 -2.46 -10.00
CA GLU A 89 9.19 -1.86 -11.34
C GLU A 89 9.52 -0.36 -11.34
N PHE A 90 9.16 0.35 -10.27
CA PHE A 90 9.45 1.77 -10.10
C PHE A 90 10.68 2.05 -9.23
N SER A 91 11.43 1.01 -8.84
CA SER A 91 12.60 1.11 -7.96
C SER A 91 12.34 1.88 -6.66
N ILE A 92 11.12 1.76 -6.11
CA ILE A 92 10.72 2.33 -4.82
C ILE A 92 11.26 1.43 -3.71
N THR A 93 12.06 1.99 -2.82
CA THR A 93 12.56 1.29 -1.63
C THR A 93 12.39 2.19 -0.42
N LYS A 94 12.36 1.60 0.77
CA LYS A 94 12.20 2.34 2.03
C LYS A 94 13.27 3.41 2.21
N GLU A 95 14.50 3.14 1.77
CA GLU A 95 15.65 4.05 1.91
C GLU A 95 15.54 5.28 0.99
N LYS A 96 14.73 5.19 -0.07
CA LYS A 96 14.50 6.30 -1.00
C LYS A 96 13.33 7.18 -0.58
N ILE A 97 12.43 6.68 0.28
CA ILE A 97 11.27 7.39 0.79
C ILE A 97 11.72 8.27 1.96
#